data_AF-A0A7V9ZZJ4-F1
#
_entry.id   AF-A0A7V9ZZJ4-F1
#
_cell.length_a   1.000
_cell.length_b   1.000
_cell.length_c   1.000
_cell.angle_alpha   90.00
_cell.angle_beta   90.00
_cell.angle_gamma   90.00
#
_symmetry.space_group_name_H-M   'P 1'
#
loop_
_entity.id
_entity.type
_entity.pdbx_description
1 polymer ?
#
loop_
_entity_poly.entity_id
_entity_poly.type
_entity_poly.pdbx_seq_one_letter_code
_entity_poly.pdbx_strand_id
1 'polypeptide(L)' 'MAEQLDDETLAFAHRTFDLARAGDTDELTSLLDVGLPSNLTNDKGETLLILATFFELADMLALLQDG' A
#
# COMPACT_ATOMS: atom_id res chain seq x y z
N MET A 1 -17.91 13.17 -10.92
CA MET A 1 -18.48 12.73 -9.64
C MET A 1 -17.51 11.69 -9.12
N ALA A 2 -16.91 11.87 -7.95
CA ALA A 2 -16.15 10.77 -7.36
C ALA A 2 -17.18 9.74 -6.91
N GLU A 3 -17.20 8.56 -7.53
CA GLU A 3 -17.96 7.42 -7.01
C GLU A 3 -17.48 7.18 -5.57
N GLN A 4 -18.43 7.29 -4.62
CA GLN A 4 -18.15 7.00 -3.23
C GLN A 4 -17.87 5.50 -3.15
N LEU A 5 -16.65 5.15 -2.73
CA LEU A 5 -16.26 3.77 -2.47
C LEU A 5 -17.21 3.16 -1.45
N ASP A 6 -17.55 1.88 -1.64
CA ASP A 6 -18.22 1.14 -0.60
C ASP A 6 -17.30 0.92 0.62
N ASP A 7 -17.93 0.60 1.75
CA ASP A 7 -17.23 0.44 3.03
C ASP A 7 -16.20 -0.71 2.99
N GLU A 8 -16.43 -1.73 2.17
CA GLU A 8 -15.54 -2.88 2.03
C GLU A 8 -14.24 -2.48 1.32
N THR A 9 -14.36 -1.73 0.22
CA THR A 9 -13.22 -1.21 -0.54
C THR A 9 -12.40 -0.24 0.31
N LEU A 10 -13.06 0.61 1.10
CA LEU A 10 -12.38 1.51 2.02
C LEU A 10 -11.64 0.74 3.13
N ALA A 11 -12.27 -0.27 3.72
CA ALA A 11 -11.65 -1.11 4.74
C ALA A 11 -10.44 -1.89 4.19
N PHE A 12 -10.55 -2.38 2.95
CA PHE A 12 -9.44 -3.01 2.25
C PHE A 12 -8.27 -2.02 2.07
N ALA A 13 -8.53 -0.82 1.55
CA ALA A 13 -7.50 0.20 1.39
C ALA A 13 -6.81 0.53 2.72
N HIS A 14 -7.57 0.72 3.80
CA HIS A 14 -7.01 0.96 5.13
C HIS A 14 -6.11 -0.19 5.59
N ARG A 15 -6.53 -1.45 5.47
CA ARG A 15 -5.68 -2.60 5.81
C ARG A 15 -4.39 -2.62 5.00
N THR A 16 -4.45 -2.36 3.70
CA THR A 16 -3.26 -2.34 2.85
C THR A 16 -2.22 -1.34 3.35
N PHE A 17 -2.66 -0.15 3.76
CA PHE A 17 -1.75 0.83 4.35
C PHE A 17 -1.25 0.44 5.75
N ASP A 18 -2.03 -0.32 6.52
CA ASP A 18 -1.59 -0.84 7.81
C ASP A 18 -0.52 -1.93 7.65
N LEU A 19 -0.61 -2.79 6.63
CA LEU A 19 0.46 -3.73 6.26
C LEU A 19 1.76 -2.99 5.94
N ALA A 20 1.67 -1.92 5.14
CA ALA A 20 2.83 -1.09 4.81
C ALA A 20 3.46 -0.45 6.05
N ARG A 21 2.67 0.03 7.01
CA ARG A 21 3.18 0.59 8.29
C ARG A 21 3.78 -0.47 9.20
N ALA A 22 3.27 -1.70 9.14
CA ALA A 22 3.77 -2.82 9.91
C ALA A 22 5.04 -3.44 9.31
N GLY A 23 5.38 -3.12 8.06
CA GLY A 23 6.49 -3.74 7.35
C GLY A 23 6.19 -5.14 6.83
N ASP A 24 4.91 -5.51 6.72
CA ASP A 24 4.47 -6.84 6.26
C ASP A 24 4.63 -6.96 4.73
N THR A 25 5.86 -7.20 4.31
CA THR A 25 6.27 -7.17 2.91
C THR A 25 5.74 -8.38 2.13
N ASP A 26 5.62 -9.54 2.78
CA ASP A 26 5.13 -10.78 2.15
C ASP A 26 3.64 -10.66 1.78
N GLU A 27 2.82 -10.15 2.69
CA GLU A 27 1.40 -9.93 2.43
C GLU A 27 1.21 -8.83 1.37
N LEU A 28 1.97 -7.73 1.46
CA LEU A 28 1.89 -6.65 0.48
C LEU A 28 2.31 -7.13 -0.93
N THR A 29 3.33 -8.00 -1.03
CA THR A 29 3.74 -8.64 -2.30
C THR A 29 2.58 -9.42 -2.91
N SER A 30 1.89 -10.23 -2.09
CA SER A 30 0.74 -11.01 -2.55
C SER A 30 -0.40 -10.13 -3.08
N LEU A 31 -0.60 -8.94 -2.48
CA LEU A 31 -1.58 -7.96 -2.97
C LEU A 31 -1.15 -7.30 -4.29
N LEU A 32 0.13 -6.98 -4.45
CA LEU A 32 0.67 -6.43 -5.70
C LEU A 32 0.55 -7.45 -6.84
N ASP A 33 0.82 -8.74 -6.58
CA ASP A 33 0.70 -9.82 -7.57
C ASP A 33 -0.72 -9.99 -8.12
N VAL A 34 -1.75 -9.68 -7.31
CA VAL A 34 -3.16 -9.71 -7.75
C VAL A 34 -3.64 -8.37 -8.35
N GLY A 35 -2.74 -7.41 -8.55
CA GLY A 35 -3.00 -6.17 -9.28
C GLY A 35 -3.26 -4.94 -8.41
N LEU A 36 -2.90 -4.97 -7.12
CA LEU A 36 -2.86 -3.74 -6.32
C LEU A 36 -1.86 -2.75 -6.96
N PRO A 37 -2.24 -1.48 -7.16
CA PRO A 37 -1.32 -0.50 -7.72
C PRO A 37 -0.20 -0.17 -6.73
N SER A 38 1.06 -0.28 -7.15
CA SER A 38 2.24 0.06 -6.33
C SER A 38 2.29 1.54 -5.93
N ASN A 39 1.65 2.42 -6.72
CA ASN A 39 1.50 3.84 -6.45
C ASN A 39 0.19 4.19 -5.71
N LEU A 40 -0.49 3.21 -5.09
CA LEU A 40 -1.69 3.46 -4.29
C LEU A 40 -1.41 4.57 -3.26
N THR A 41 -2.31 5.55 -3.21
CA THR A 41 -2.17 6.75 -2.38
C THR A 41 -3.35 6.82 -1.42
N ASN A 42 -3.09 7.08 -0.13
CA ASN A 42 -4.15 7.23 0.86
C ASN A 42 -4.77 8.64 0.85
N ASP A 43 -5.76 8.85 1.73
CA ASP A 43 -6.47 10.11 1.93
C ASP A 43 -5.57 11.29 2.38
N LYS A 44 -4.38 10.99 2.91
CA LYS A 44 -3.36 11.98 3.31
C LYS A 44 -2.36 12.30 2.20
N GLY A 45 -2.46 11.65 1.04
CA GLY A 45 -1.49 11.80 -0.04
C GLY A 45 -0.21 10.96 0.13
N GLU A 46 -0.20 9.99 1.05
CA GLU A 46 0.94 9.10 1.27
C GLU A 46 0.82 7.88 0.35
N THR A 47 1.88 7.60 -0.42
CA THR A 47 2.00 6.37 -1.20
C THR A 47 2.61 5.24 -0.38
N LEU A 48 2.48 4.00 -0.84
CA LEU A 48 3.19 2.85 -0.26
C LEU A 48 4.71 3.10 -0.19
N LEU A 49 5.29 3.73 -1.22
CA LEU A 49 6.71 4.07 -1.27
C LEU A 49 7.12 5.12 -0.22
N ILE A 50 6.26 6.11 0.04
CA ILE A 50 6.50 7.11 1.10
C ILE A 50 6.54 6.43 2.46
N LEU A 51 5.59 5.51 2.73
CA LEU A 51 5.57 4.78 3.99
C LEU A 51 6.79 3.87 4.14
N ALA A 52 7.14 3.10 3.10
CA ALA A 52 8.32 2.25 3.12
C ALA A 52 9.62 3.04 3.40
N THR A 53 9.73 4.24 2.83
CA THR A 53 10.85 5.16 3.09
C THR A 53 10.85 5.67 4.53
N PHE A 54 9.70 6.14 5.00
CA PHE A 54 9.57 6.77 6.33
C PHE A 54 9.82 5.78 7.47
N PHE A 55 9.41 4.53 7.31
CA PHE A 55 9.61 3.46 8.28
C PHE A 55 10.90 2.65 8.06
N GLU A 56 11.76 3.08 7.13
CA GLU A 56 13.05 2.42 6.82
C GLU A 56 12.92 0.92 6.46
N LEU A 57 11.86 0.57 5.72
CA LEU A 57 11.52 -0.80 5.34
C LEU A 57 12.27 -1.19 4.06
N ALA A 58 13.52 -1.63 4.21
CA ALA A 58 14.42 -1.94 3.09
C ALA A 58 13.85 -2.94 2.08
N ASP A 59 13.24 -4.04 2.55
CA ASP A 59 12.69 -5.08 1.68
C ASP A 59 11.47 -4.56 0.89
N MET A 60 10.60 -3.79 1.54
CA MET A 60 9.45 -3.15 0.90
C MET A 60 9.87 -2.06 -0.10
N LEU A 61 10.94 -1.32 0.21
CA LEU A 61 11.52 -0.35 -0.73
C LEU A 61 12.01 -1.03 -2.01
N ALA A 62 12.72 -2.16 -1.88
CA ALA A 62 13.17 -2.93 -3.03
C ALA A 62 11.98 -3.43 -3.86
N LEU A 63 10.98 -4.04 -3.21
CA LEU A 63 9.74 -4.51 -3.84
C LEU A 63 9.05 -3.41 -4.67
N LEU A 64 8.91 -2.21 -4.11
CA LEU A 64 8.18 -1.11 -4.74
C LEU A 64 8.98 -0.35 -5.82
N GLN A 65 10.30 -0.55 -5.90
CA GLN A 65 11.16 0.06 -6.91
C GLN A 65 11.37 -0.85 -8.13
N ASP A 66 11.24 -2.16 -7.94
CA ASP A 66 11.44 -3.17 -8.97
C ASP A 66 10.16 -3.47 -9.79
N GLY A 67 8.98 -2.99 -9.34
CA GLY A 67 7.65 -3.23 -9.93
C GLY A 67 7.14 -2.16 -10.88
#